data_AF-A0A7N2LE69-F1
#
_entry.id   AF-A0A7N2LE69-F1
#
_cell.length_a   1.000
_cell.length_b   1.000
_cell.length_c   1.000
_cell.angle_alpha   90.00
_cell.angle_beta   90.00
_cell.angle_gamma   90.00
#
_symmetry.space_group_name_H-M   'P 1'
#
loop_
_entity.id
_entity.type
_entity.pdbx_description
1 polymer ?
#
loop_
_entity_poly.entity_id
_entity_poly.type
_entity_poly.pdbx_seq_one_letter_code
_entity_poly.pdbx_strand_id
1 'polypeptide(L)'
;MAPPTPNKIAKSLSFVRNFHDVYQQALISQEHTDSLFQQLSEVAEKGKKFPVLLFSNEEEGRSLNVLVSEYHFRGGVKISQGVSKKEQRRLKDLAKELGLPLRQ
;
A
#
# COMPACT_ATOMS: atom_id res chain seq x y z
N MET A 1 0.64 -22.16 11.49
CA MET A 1 0.91 -20.95 10.68
C MET A 1 2.35 -20.53 10.92
N ALA A 2 3.22 -20.63 9.91
CA ALA A 2 4.61 -20.19 10.06
C ALA A 2 4.69 -18.66 10.12
N PRO A 3 5.54 -18.07 10.99
CA PRO A 3 5.71 -16.63 11.04
C PRO A 3 6.23 -16.13 9.69
N PRO A 4 5.75 -14.99 9.18
CA PRO A 4 6.30 -14.40 7.98
C PRO A 4 7.78 -14.10 8.24
N THR A 5 8.66 -14.67 7.41
CA THR A 5 10.09 -14.40 7.48
C THR A 5 10.34 -12.89 7.31
N PRO A 6 11.31 -12.29 8.04
CA PRO A 6 11.56 -10.85 8.04
C PRO A 6 11.78 -10.28 6.63
N ASN A 7 12.25 -11.10 5.70
CA ASN A 7 12.43 -10.77 4.29
C ASN A 7 11.10 -10.43 3.56
N LYS A 8 9.96 -11.01 3.96
CA LYS A 8 8.64 -10.72 3.35
C LYS A 8 8.06 -9.38 3.83
N ILE A 9 8.29 -9.03 5.09
CA ILE A 9 7.85 -7.77 5.69
C ILE A 9 8.59 -6.60 5.04
N ALA A 10 9.92 -6.70 4.93
CA ALA A 10 10.75 -5.68 4.29
C ALA A 10 10.34 -5.47 2.82
N LYS A 11 10.15 -6.55 2.05
CA LYS A 11 9.71 -6.46 0.65
C LYS A 11 8.35 -5.78 0.48
N SER A 12 7.41 -6.05 1.39
CA SER A 12 6.11 -5.38 1.36
C SER A 12 6.21 -3.89 1.68
N LEU A 13 7.00 -3.50 2.67
CA LEU A 13 7.18 -2.08 3.00
C LEU A 13 7.87 -1.33 1.86
N SER A 14 8.93 -1.91 1.28
CA SER A 14 9.59 -1.35 0.09
C SER A 14 8.63 -1.24 -1.09
N PHE A 15 7.74 -2.22 -1.26
CA PHE A 15 6.71 -2.19 -2.29
C PHE A 15 5.74 -1.02 -2.12
N VAL A 16 5.14 -0.89 -0.93
CA VAL A 16 4.15 0.17 -0.65
C VAL A 16 4.79 1.55 -0.80
N ARG A 17 6.02 1.71 -0.31
CA ARG A 17 6.78 2.94 -0.47
C ARG A 17 7.05 3.29 -1.94
N ASN A 18 7.43 2.29 -2.74
CA ASN A 18 7.63 2.49 -4.17
C ASN A 18 6.32 2.86 -4.89
N PHE A 19 5.21 2.18 -4.56
CA PHE A 19 3.91 2.52 -5.13
C PHE A 19 3.47 3.93 -4.74
N HIS A 20 3.66 4.30 -3.48
CA HIS A 20 3.37 5.64 -2.98
C HIS A 20 4.20 6.73 -3.71
N ASP A 21 5.50 6.50 -3.90
CA ASP A 21 6.37 7.45 -4.59
C ASP A 21 5.93 7.70 -6.05
N VAL A 22 5.69 6.62 -6.81
CA VAL A 22 5.20 6.73 -8.19
C VAL A 22 3.82 7.40 -8.23
N TYR A 23 2.95 7.10 -7.26
CA TYR A 23 1.63 7.73 -7.16
C TYR A 23 1.72 9.23 -6.86
N GLN A 24 2.62 9.64 -5.97
CA GLN A 24 2.88 11.06 -5.70
C GLN A 24 3.44 11.76 -6.94
N GLN A 25 4.38 11.13 -7.65
CA GLN A 25 4.89 11.67 -8.92
C GLN A 25 3.78 11.85 -9.96
N ALA A 26 2.85 10.88 -10.05
CA ALA A 26 1.69 10.96 -10.94
C ALA A 26 0.73 12.10 -10.56
N LEU A 27 0.54 12.37 -9.26
CA LEU A 27 -0.27 13.49 -8.80
C LEU A 27 0.38 14.85 -9.10
N ILE A 28 1.71 14.94 -9.00
CA ILE A 28 2.46 16.17 -9.21
C ILE A 28 2.65 16.47 -10.71
N SER A 29 2.87 15.43 -11.51
CA SER A 29 3.10 15.55 -12.96
C SER A 29 1.79 15.40 -13.73
N GLN A 30 1.06 16.50 -13.94
CA GLN A 30 -0.16 16.52 -14.76
C GLN A 30 0.08 16.19 -16.26
N GLU A 31 1.33 16.22 -16.75
CA GLU A 31 1.67 16.07 -18.18
C GLU A 31 2.26 14.70 -18.58
N HIS A 32 2.63 13.84 -17.64
CA HIS A 32 3.29 12.54 -17.93
C HIS A 32 2.51 11.34 -17.36
N THR A 33 1.19 11.44 -17.40
CA THR A 33 0.28 10.48 -16.78
C THR A 33 0.41 9.08 -17.39
N ASP A 34 0.49 8.91 -18.71
CA ASP A 34 0.53 7.58 -19.34
C ASP A 34 1.70 6.69 -18.86
N SER A 35 2.92 7.24 -18.81
CA SER A 35 4.09 6.47 -18.35
C SER A 35 4.01 6.15 -16.86
N LEU A 36 3.50 7.08 -16.05
CA LEU A 36 3.37 6.90 -14.61
C LEU A 36 2.23 5.93 -14.27
N PHE A 37 1.13 5.94 -15.02
CA PHE A 37 0.06 4.95 -14.92
C PHE A 37 0.56 3.55 -15.31
N GLN A 38 1.38 3.45 -16.36
CA GLN A 38 1.97 2.17 -16.74
C GLN A 38 2.88 1.63 -15.63
N GLN A 39 3.72 2.49 -15.04
CA GLN A 39 4.55 2.13 -13.89
C GLN A 39 3.70 1.74 -12.67
N LEU A 40 2.64 2.48 -12.34
CA LEU A 40 1.72 2.13 -11.26
C LEU A 40 1.08 0.77 -11.49
N SER A 41 0.70 0.45 -12.73
CA SER A 41 0.13 -0.84 -13.11
C SER A 41 1.15 -1.98 -12.94
N GLU A 42 2.40 -1.80 -13.40
CA GLU A 42 3.46 -2.78 -13.20
C GLU A 42 3.78 -3.01 -11.72
N VAL A 43 3.78 -1.94 -10.92
CA VAL A 43 3.95 -2.04 -9.48
C VAL A 43 2.72 -2.75 -8.91
N ALA A 44 1.49 -2.38 -9.26
CA ALA A 44 0.29 -3.05 -8.79
C ALA A 44 0.26 -4.56 -9.09
N GLU A 45 0.69 -4.96 -10.28
CA GLU A 45 0.87 -6.35 -10.71
C GLU A 45 1.87 -7.10 -9.81
N LYS A 46 3.00 -6.47 -9.46
CA LYS A 46 3.94 -7.02 -8.46
C LYS A 46 3.28 -7.13 -7.08
N GLY A 47 2.42 -6.16 -6.75
CA GLY A 47 1.60 -6.11 -5.55
C GLY A 47 0.71 -7.34 -5.40
N LYS A 48 0.07 -7.80 -6.49
CA LYS A 48 -0.79 -9.01 -6.50
C LYS A 48 -0.10 -10.29 -6.01
N LYS A 49 1.24 -10.35 -6.07
CA LYS A 49 2.02 -11.48 -5.53
C LYS A 49 2.09 -11.48 -4.01
N PHE A 50 1.77 -10.36 -3.36
CA PHE A 50 1.74 -10.22 -1.92
C PHE A 50 0.34 -10.51 -1.39
N PRO A 51 0.17 -11.50 -0.50
CA PRO A 51 -1.13 -11.76 0.12
C PRO A 51 -1.54 -10.65 1.10
N VAL A 52 -0.55 -9.93 1.67
CA VAL A 52 -0.75 -8.82 2.61
C VAL A 52 0.27 -7.72 2.34
N LEU A 53 -0.18 -6.47 2.30
CA LEU A 53 0.65 -5.27 2.20
C LEU A 53 0.72 -4.52 3.53
N LEU A 54 1.92 -4.10 3.91
CA LEU A 54 2.19 -3.36 5.13
C LEU A 54 2.34 -1.87 4.85
N PHE A 55 1.67 -1.03 5.62
CA PHE A 55 1.82 0.42 5.59
C PHE A 55 2.02 0.98 7.00
N SER A 56 2.66 2.14 7.07
CA SER A 56 3.17 2.73 8.31
C SER A 56 2.66 4.17 8.52
N ASN A 57 2.11 4.80 7.49
CA ASN A 57 1.60 6.17 7.57
C ASN A 57 0.29 6.33 6.75
N GLU A 58 -0.36 7.48 6.92
CA GLU A 58 -1.66 7.76 6.31
C GLU A 58 -1.56 7.91 4.79
N GLU A 59 -0.44 8.45 4.31
CA GLU A 59 -0.20 8.70 2.89
C GLU A 59 -0.05 7.39 2.10
N GLU A 60 0.69 6.42 2.64
CA GLU A 60 0.79 5.06 2.15
C GLU A 60 -0.60 4.38 2.14
N GLY A 61 -1.40 4.58 3.19
CA GLY A 61 -2.77 4.08 3.26
C GLY A 61 -3.65 4.63 2.13
N ARG A 62 -3.56 5.94 1.85
CA ARG A 62 -4.28 6.57 0.73
C ARG A 62 -3.81 6.06 -0.62
N SER A 63 -2.52 5.87 -0.82
CA SER A 63 -2.00 5.26 -2.04
C SER A 63 -2.49 3.82 -2.19
N LEU A 64 -2.50 3.02 -1.11
CA LEU A 64 -3.05 1.67 -1.14
C LEU A 64 -4.55 1.64 -1.50
N ASN A 65 -5.32 2.67 -1.17
CA ASN A 65 -6.71 2.76 -1.59
C ASN A 65 -6.84 2.78 -3.11
N VAL A 66 -5.97 3.53 -3.79
CA VAL A 66 -5.91 3.55 -5.26
C VAL A 66 -5.52 2.17 -5.79
N LEU A 67 -4.57 1.49 -5.14
CA LEU A 67 -4.20 0.13 -5.51
C LEU A 67 -5.38 -0.87 -5.41
N VAL A 68 -6.21 -0.74 -4.38
CA VAL A 68 -7.38 -1.61 -4.17
C VAL A 68 -8.52 -1.23 -5.13
N SER A 69 -8.83 0.06 -5.25
CA SER A 69 -9.94 0.58 -6.04
C SER A 69 -9.67 0.46 -7.55
N GLU A 70 -8.55 1.01 -8.02
CA GLU A 70 -8.24 1.12 -9.46
C GLU A 70 -7.61 -0.17 -10.00
N TYR A 71 -6.73 -0.81 -9.23
CA TYR A 71 -5.97 -1.98 -9.69
C TYR A 71 -6.53 -3.31 -9.19
N HIS A 72 -7.72 -3.29 -8.58
CA HIS A 72 -8.43 -4.47 -8.08
C HIS A 72 -7.57 -5.39 -7.22
N PHE A 73 -6.70 -4.81 -6.36
CA PHE A 73 -5.87 -5.60 -5.47
C PHE A 73 -6.74 -6.38 -4.46
N ARG A 74 -6.67 -7.71 -4.55
CA ARG A 74 -7.44 -8.63 -3.68
C ARG A 74 -6.70 -9.07 -2.41
N GLY A 75 -5.46 -8.65 -2.24
CA GLY A 75 -4.72 -8.94 -1.01
C GLY A 75 -5.21 -8.09 0.16
N GLY A 76 -4.84 -8.48 1.37
CA GLY A 76 -5.14 -7.69 2.55
C GLY A 76 -4.14 -6.56 2.79
N VAL A 77 -4.50 -5.61 3.63
CA VAL A 77 -3.56 -4.61 4.15
C VAL A 77 -3.38 -4.78 5.65
N LYS A 78 -2.19 -4.48 6.16
CA LYS A 78 -1.85 -4.56 7.58
C LYS A 78 -1.00 -3.36 7.97
N ILE A 79 -1.12 -2.94 9.21
CA ILE A 79 -0.33 -1.83 9.72
C ILE A 79 0.99 -2.38 10.26
N SER A 80 2.09 -1.71 9.90
CA SER A 80 3.43 -2.07 10.34
C SER A 80 3.51 -2.09 11.88
N GLN A 81 4.22 -3.06 12.46
CA GLN A 81 4.36 -3.15 13.93
C GLN A 81 5.25 -2.04 14.51
N GLY A 82 5.97 -1.29 13.66
CA GLY A 82 6.86 -0.20 14.08
C GLY A 82 6.16 1.11 14.44
N VAL A 83 4.85 1.25 14.19
CA VAL A 83 4.10 2.47 14.53
C VAL A 83 3.53 2.43 15.94
N SER A 84 3.51 3.58 16.61
CA SER A 84 2.91 3.75 17.94
C SER A 84 1.45 3.31 17.98
N LYS A 85 0.97 2.83 19.13
CA LYS A 85 -0.44 2.40 19.31
C LYS A 85 -1.47 3.48 18.90
N LYS A 86 -1.15 4.75 19.15
CA LYS A 86 -1.97 5.90 18.74
C LYS A 86 -2.06 6.00 17.21
N GLU A 87 -0.92 5.91 16.53
CA GLU A 87 -0.84 5.90 15.06
C GLU A 87 -1.57 4.68 14.49
N GLN A 88 -1.34 3.49 15.05
CA GLN A 88 -2.04 2.28 14.59
C GLN A 88 -3.56 2.44 14.67
N ARG A 89 -4.08 3.12 15.69
CA ARG A 89 -5.52 3.39 15.81
C ARG A 89 -5.99 4.32 14.69
N ARG A 90 -5.28 5.43 14.46
CA ARG A 90 -5.55 6.37 13.36
C ARG A 90 -5.53 5.69 12.00
N LEU A 91 -4.49 4.89 11.73
CA LEU A 91 -4.34 4.14 10.49
C LEU A 91 -5.43 3.09 10.30
N LYS A 92 -5.91 2.47 11.40
CA LYS A 92 -7.07 1.56 11.33
C LYS A 92 -8.35 2.30 10.98
N ASP A 93 -8.61 3.45 11.59
CA ASP A 93 -9.78 4.28 11.28
C ASP A 93 -9.73 4.78 9.84
N LEU A 94 -8.59 5.30 9.38
CA LEU A 94 -8.38 5.70 7.98
C LEU A 94 -8.59 4.52 7.02
N ALA A 95 -8.03 3.36 7.31
CA ALA A 95 -8.19 2.20 6.44
C ALA A 95 -9.65 1.73 6.37
N LYS A 96 -10.43 1.88 7.45
CA LYS A 96 -11.88 1.63 7.42
C LYS A 96 -12.62 2.67 6.59
N GLU A 97 -12.28 3.94 6.75
CA GLU A 97 -12.87 5.05 5.97
C GLU A 97 -12.63 4.86 4.47
N LEU A 98 -11.42 4.42 4.10
CA LEU A 98 -11.03 4.12 2.72
C LEU A 98 -11.55 2.76 2.21
N GLY A 99 -12.24 1.97 3.04
CA GLY A 99 -12.73 0.65 2.63
C GLY A 99 -11.63 -0.40 2.37
N LEU A 100 -10.43 -0.22 2.92
CA LEU A 100 -9.32 -1.12 2.71
C LEU A 100 -9.52 -2.47 3.43
N PRO A 101 -9.13 -3.61 2.81
CA PRO A 101 -9.29 -4.93 3.39
C PRO A 101 -8.25 -5.21 4.49
N LEU A 102 -8.47 -4.66 5.69
CA LEU A 102 -7.61 -4.83 6.85
C LEU A 102 -7.54 -6.31 7.31
N ARG A 103 -6.35 -6.91 7.26
CA ARG A 103 -6.03 -8.20 7.86
C ARG A 103 -5.58 -8.00 9.30
N GLN A 104 -6.35 -8.55 10.26
CA GLN A 104 -6.02 -8.53 11.69
C GLN A 104 -4.73 -9.31 12.00
#